data_AF-A0A1Z1MRR7-F1
#
_entry.id   AF-A0A1Z1MRR7-F1
#
_cell.length_a   1.000
_cell.length_b   1.000
_cell.length_c   1.000
_cell.angle_alpha   90.00
_cell.angle_beta   90.00
_cell.angle_gamma   90.00
#
_symmetry.space_group_name_H-M   'P 1'
#
loop_
_entity.id
_entity.type
_entity.pdbx_description
1 polymer ?
#
loop_
_entity_poly.entity_id
_entity_poly.type
_entity_poly.pdbx_seq_one_letter_code
_entity_poly.pdbx_strand_id
1 'polypeptide(L)' 'MSGFWQNLYKFPRFLISVLAGFFLTTFSSIFKQLKTTKSKISLITIITIMIIIMYTIIKKMTGIE' A
#
# COMPACT_ATOMS: atom_id res chain seq x y z
N MET A 1 28.47 -19.42 22.49
CA MET A 1 28.17 -18.03 22.07
C MET A 1 28.25 -17.82 20.55
N SER A 2 29.17 -18.47 19.82
CA SER A 2 29.33 -18.31 18.35
C SER A 2 28.10 -18.68 17.51
N GLY A 3 27.39 -19.75 17.88
CA GLY A 3 26.20 -20.21 17.14
C GLY A 3 24.99 -19.27 17.19
N PHE A 4 24.86 -18.47 18.27
CA PHE A 4 23.77 -17.49 18.39
C PHE A 4 23.92 -16.38 17.35
N TRP A 5 25.10 -15.77 17.30
CA TRP A 5 25.40 -14.70 16.35
C TRP A 5 25.37 -15.17 14.89
N GLN A 6 25.76 -16.43 14.62
CA GLN A 6 25.62 -17.06 13.29
C GLN A 6 24.17 -17.34 12.87
N ASN A 7 23.22 -17.39 13.79
CA ASN A 7 21.80 -17.54 13.44
C ASN A 7 21.08 -16.19 13.38
N LEU A 8 21.52 -15.22 14.19
CA LEU A 8 20.92 -13.89 14.24
C LEU A 8 21.00 -13.15 12.90
N TYR A 9 22.09 -13.27 12.14
CA TYR A 9 22.19 -12.62 10.82
C TYR A 9 21.24 -13.21 9.76
N LYS A 10 20.74 -14.43 9.96
CA LYS A 10 19.75 -15.08 9.07
C LYS A 10 18.32 -14.64 9.36
N PHE A 11 18.08 -14.12 10.56
CA PHE A 11 16.76 -13.67 11.00
C PHE A 11 16.20 -12.49 10.18
N PRO A 12 16.98 -11.44 9.81
CA PRO A 12 16.49 -10.39 8.92
C PRO A 12 15.98 -10.92 7.59
N ARG A 13 16.68 -11.88 6.98
CA ARG A 13 16.24 -12.51 5.72
C ARG A 13 14.91 -13.23 5.90
N PHE A 14 14.77 -14.00 6.98
CA PHE A 14 13.52 -14.66 7.33
C PHE A 14 12.37 -13.66 7.54
N LEU A 15 12.61 -12.61 8.33
CA LEU A 15 11.61 -11.58 8.62
C LEU A 15 11.14 -10.89 7.34
N ILE A 16 12.07 -10.51 6.45
CA ILE A 16 11.73 -9.89 5.16
C ILE A 16 10.93 -10.85 4.29
N SER A 17 11.31 -12.13 4.21
CA SER A 17 10.56 -13.13 3.45
C SER A 17 9.15 -13.35 3.99
N VAL A 18 8.97 -13.40 5.31
CA VAL A 18 7.66 -13.53 5.96
C VAL A 18 6.80 -12.29 5.72
N LEU A 19 7.36 -11.10 5.91
CA LEU A 19 6.66 -9.83 5.66
C LEU A 19 6.26 -9.72 4.19
N ALA A 20 7.17 -10.00 3.26
CA ALA A 20 6.88 -9.97 1.83
C ALA A 20 5.77 -10.95 1.46
N GLY A 21 5.83 -12.19 1.94
CA GLY A 21 4.79 -13.21 1.72
C GLY A 21 3.44 -12.81 2.32
N PHE A 22 3.45 -12.25 3.53
CA PHE A 22 2.26 -11.74 4.21
C PHE A 22 1.61 -10.63 3.37
N PHE A 23 2.36 -9.59 2.99
CA PHE A 23 1.83 -8.51 2.17
C PHE A 23 1.33 -9.01 0.80
N LEU A 24 2.06 -9.90 0.12
CA LEU A 24 1.62 -10.46 -1.16
C LEU A 24 0.29 -11.20 -1.05
N THR A 25 0.11 -12.00 0.00
CA THR A 25 -1.14 -12.76 0.22
C THR A 25 -2.29 -11.85 0.65
N THR A 26 -2.05 -10.88 1.54
CA THR A 26 -3.05 -9.88 1.93
C THR A 26 -3.48 -9.00 0.75
N PHE A 27 -2.54 -8.51 -0.05
CA PHE A 27 -2.84 -7.69 -1.23
C PHE A 27 -3.43 -8.48 -2.39
N SER A 28 -3.26 -9.80 -2.45
CA SER A 28 -3.90 -10.65 -3.48
C SER A 28 -5.42 -10.49 -3.51
N SER A 29 -6.06 -10.40 -2.34
CA SER A 29 -7.51 -10.16 -2.24
C SER A 29 -7.90 -8.78 -2.80
N ILE A 30 -7.09 -7.76 -2.52
CA ILE A 30 -7.28 -6.40 -3.05
C ILE A 30 -7.15 -6.42 -4.57
N PHE A 31 -6.11 -7.07 -5.12
CA PHE A 31 -5.95 -7.22 -6.58
C PHE A 31 -7.10 -8.00 -7.24
N LYS A 32 -7.69 -8.97 -6.54
CA LYS A 32 -8.88 -9.69 -7.03
C LYS A 32 -10.08 -8.75 -7.16
N GLN A 33 -10.27 -7.86 -6.19
CA GLN A 33 -11.33 -6.86 -6.23
C GLN A 33 -11.15 -5.92 -7.44
N LEU A 34 -9.93 -5.49 -7.73
CA LEU A 34 -9.60 -4.65 -8.90
C LEU A 34 -9.88 -5.29 -10.27
N LYS A 35 -10.07 -6.62 -10.38
CA LYS A 35 -10.37 -7.27 -11.66
C LYS A 35 -11.79 -7.00 -12.16
N THR A 36 -12.75 -6.78 -11.26
CA THR A 36 -14.15 -6.56 -11.64
C THR A 36 -14.37 -5.14 -12.14
N THR A 37 -15.05 -4.96 -13.28
CA THR A 37 -15.35 -3.64 -13.88
C THR A 37 -16.02 -2.67 -12.89
N LYS A 38 -16.96 -3.17 -12.08
CA LYS A 38 -17.63 -2.36 -11.03
C LYS A 38 -16.65 -1.85 -9.97
N SER A 39 -15.68 -2.66 -9.56
CA SER A 39 -14.67 -2.24 -8.57
C SER A 39 -13.67 -1.25 -9.17
N LYS A 40 -13.33 -1.37 -10.45
CA LYS A 40 -12.48 -0.40 -11.14
C LYS A 40 -13.14 0.98 -11.18
N ILE A 41 -14.44 1.03 -11.47
CA ILE A 41 -15.21 2.28 -11.46
C ILE A 41 -15.21 2.88 -10.04
N SER A 42 -15.48 2.08 -9.01
CA SER A 42 -15.41 2.53 -7.61
C SER A 42 -14.04 3.12 -7.25
N LEU A 43 -12.97 2.45 -7.65
CA LEU A 43 -11.60 2.90 -7.41
C LEU A 43 -11.30 4.23 -8.12
N ILE A 44 -11.70 4.37 -9.39
CA ILE A 44 -11.55 5.62 -10.16
C ILE A 44 -12.31 6.76 -9.47
N THR A 45 -13.54 6.52 -9.04
CA THR A 45 -14.34 7.53 -8.32
C THR A 45 -13.65 8.01 -7.05
N ILE A 46 -13.10 7.08 -6.25
CA ILE A 46 -12.36 7.42 -5.02
C ILE A 46 -11.12 8.27 -5.33
N ILE A 47 -10.35 7.90 -6.36
CA ILE A 47 -9.17 8.66 -6.78
C ILE A 47 -9.57 10.08 -7.23
N THR A 48 -10.61 10.21 -8.04
CA THR A 48 -11.08 11.52 -8.50
C THR A 48 -11.50 12.42 -7.34
N ILE A 49 -12.24 11.89 -6.37
CA ILE A 49 -12.62 12.62 -5.16
C ILE A 49 -11.38 13.08 -4.38
N MET A 50 -10.39 12.20 -4.22
CA MET A 50 -9.14 12.53 -3.53
C MET A 50 -8.38 13.67 -4.24
N ILE A 51 -8.32 13.65 -5.56
CA ILE A 51 -7.70 14.71 -6.38
C ILE A 51 -8.46 16.02 -6.19
N ILE A 52 -9.80 16.00 -6.22
CA ILE A 52 -10.62 17.21 -6.01
C ILE A 52 -10.38 17.82 -4.63
N ILE A 53 -10.34 16.98 -3.58
CA ILE A 53 -10.05 17.42 -2.21
C ILE A 53 -8.65 18.04 -2.16
N MET A 54 -7.65 17.37 -2.71
CA MET A 54 -6.27 17.85 -2.70
C MET A 54 -6.14 19.18 -3.47
N TYR A 55 -6.78 19.29 -4.63
CA TYR A 55 -6.85 20.53 -5.40
C TYR A 55 -7.50 21.65 -4.60
N THR A 56 -8.60 21.37 -3.91
CA THR A 56 -9.30 22.35 -3.07
C THR A 56 -8.43 22.85 -1.93
N ILE A 57 -7.70 21.94 -1.26
CA ILE A 57 -6.76 22.30 -0.19
C ILE A 57 -5.66 23.22 -0.75
N ILE A 58 -5.04 22.84 -1.86
CA ILE A 58 -3.99 23.66 -2.50
C ILE A 58 -4.53 25.03 -2.90
N LYS A 59 -5.73 25.08 -3.50
CA LYS A 59 -6.39 26.33 -3.90
C LYS A 59 -6.62 27.26 -2.70
N LYS A 60 -7.08 26.72 -1.57
CA LYS A 60 -7.25 27.45 -0.30
C LYS A 60 -5.93 27.92 0.30
N MET A 61 -4.88 27.11 0.22
CA MET A 61 -3.55 27.47 0.73
C MET A 61 -2.88 28.57 -0.10
N THR A 62 -3.19 28.64 -1.39
CA THR A 62 -2.57 29.58 -2.33
C THR A 62 -3.34 30.89 -2.50
N GLY A 63 -4.48 31.05 -1.82
CA GLY A 63 -5.28 32.28 -1.92
C GLY A 63 -5.80 32.55 -3.33
N ILE A 64 -5.97 31.48 -4.14
CA ILE A 64 -6.62 31.53 -5.46
C ILE A 64 -8.16 31.54 -5.28
N GLU A 65 -8.62 31.69 -4.03
CA GLU A 65 -9.97 32.11 -3.62
C GLU A 65 -9.85 33.33 -2.70
#